data_AF-A0A8J2X8D5-F1
#
_entry.id   AF-A0A8J2X8D5-F1
#
_cell.length_a   1.000
_cell.length_b   1.000
_cell.length_c   1.000
_cell.angle_alpha   90.00
_cell.angle_beta   90.00
_cell.angle_gamma   90.00
#
_symmetry.space_group_name_H-M   'P 1'
#
loop_
_entity.id
_entity.type
_entity.pdbx_description
1 polymer ?
#
loop_
_entity_poly.entity_id
_entity_poly.type
_entity_poly.pdbx_seq_one_letter_code
_entity_poly.pdbx_strand_id
1 'polypeptide(L)'
;MSSLLHYVGRGNFRRLVRPCRMGIPPLASGITVPQRFVSMDTKANNSSSMQNQQSKSKEASSNFLKRMPERLVSEGDGLKPTTAARQFDTLSLYQRLSKEGFTADQSEAIIALLLELLDDLFYKEYNHIYLNDMELENQSHLFHAAESELKYAIQNSRDTQLNNQHLQLMKLIRDLEALHDEMNEMSINCLQKDSKVDFNNQKIENTLLQRHIKLELSDCINKISTKILGRTRSDIENLRWQTTRSGLLAVLILVFFMVGGASISNRISAEKDKPMQVTLHTVDSEEHEDSEENDNDNELDQMLLDDEDINPDTRR
;
A
#
# COMPACT_ATOMS: atom_id res chain seq x y z
N MET A 1 50.55 -48.11 -17.15
CA MET A 1 49.94 -47.74 -15.85
C MET A 1 50.73 -46.58 -15.25
N SER A 2 50.14 -45.89 -14.27
CA SER A 2 50.70 -45.06 -13.18
C SER A 2 52.24 -45.05 -12.96
N SER A 3 52.91 -43.99 -12.48
CA SER A 3 52.44 -42.65 -12.02
C SER A 3 53.60 -41.75 -11.56
N LEU A 4 53.40 -40.41 -11.56
CA LEU A 4 54.05 -39.40 -10.68
C LEU A 4 55.61 -39.24 -10.83
N LEU A 5 56.31 -38.17 -10.40
CA LEU A 5 55.96 -36.86 -9.78
C LEU A 5 57.05 -35.79 -10.09
N HIS A 6 56.76 -34.53 -9.74
CA HIS A 6 57.68 -33.41 -9.44
C HIS A 6 58.74 -32.93 -10.46
N TYR A 7 58.52 -31.71 -10.98
CA TYR A 7 59.43 -30.59 -10.66
C TYR A 7 58.63 -29.28 -10.51
N VAL A 8 59.15 -28.29 -9.76
CA VAL A 8 58.44 -27.05 -9.42
C VAL A 8 59.18 -25.82 -9.94
N GLY A 9 58.59 -25.11 -10.90
CA GLY A 9 59.10 -23.84 -11.42
C GLY A 9 58.54 -22.63 -10.70
N ARG A 10 59.39 -21.81 -10.07
CA ARG A 10 59.01 -20.51 -9.49
C ARG A 10 58.91 -19.42 -10.58
N GLY A 11 57.73 -18.81 -10.73
CA GLY A 11 57.52 -17.60 -11.54
C GLY A 11 56.95 -16.45 -10.71
N ASN A 12 57.71 -15.36 -10.55
CA ASN A 12 57.26 -14.18 -9.79
C ASN A 12 56.45 -13.21 -10.67
N PHE A 13 55.14 -13.12 -10.46
CA PHE A 13 54.35 -11.96 -10.93
C PHE A 13 54.03 -11.02 -9.77
N ARG A 14 54.65 -9.83 -9.78
CA ARG A 14 54.43 -8.80 -8.76
C ARG A 14 53.09 -8.09 -8.97
N ARG A 15 52.37 -7.90 -7.87
CA ARG A 15 51.08 -7.23 -7.78
C ARG A 15 51.22 -5.75 -8.18
N LEU A 16 50.47 -5.31 -9.20
CA LEU A 16 50.39 -3.89 -9.61
C LEU A 16 49.05 -3.30 -9.13
N VAL A 17 49.03 -2.86 -7.86
CA VAL A 17 47.86 -2.18 -7.27
C VAL A 17 47.90 -0.71 -7.64
N ARG A 18 46.93 -0.23 -8.43
CA ARG A 18 46.68 1.21 -8.62
C ARG A 18 45.49 1.64 -7.74
N PRO A 19 45.66 2.60 -6.80
CA PRO A 19 44.54 3.14 -6.05
C PRO A 19 43.78 4.17 -6.90
N CYS A 20 42.59 3.82 -7.37
CA CYS A 20 41.66 4.81 -7.93
C CYS A 20 41.11 5.67 -6.79
N ARG A 21 41.45 6.97 -6.82
CA ARG A 21 41.08 7.95 -5.79
C ARG A 21 39.58 8.24 -5.84
N MET A 22 38.90 8.14 -4.70
CA MET A 22 37.50 8.53 -4.55
C MET A 22 37.32 10.01 -4.91
N GLY A 23 36.37 10.31 -5.80
CA GLY A 23 36.07 11.67 -6.26
C GLY A 23 34.60 11.79 -6.63
N ILE A 24 33.83 12.49 -5.79
CA ILE A 24 32.39 12.70 -5.96
C ILE A 24 32.19 13.98 -6.79
N PRO A 25 31.59 13.92 -7.99
CA PRO A 25 31.19 15.13 -8.70
C PRO A 25 29.97 15.76 -8.00
N PRO A 26 29.90 17.10 -7.87
CA PRO A 26 28.81 17.77 -7.18
C PRO A 26 27.51 17.76 -8.00
N LEU A 27 26.37 17.76 -7.29
CA LEU A 27 25.06 18.05 -7.87
C LEU A 27 25.01 19.52 -8.32
N ALA A 28 24.91 19.75 -9.62
CA ALA A 28 24.61 21.06 -10.21
C ALA A 28 23.36 20.94 -11.09
N SER A 29 22.26 21.54 -10.64
CA SER A 29 20.98 21.57 -11.35
C SER A 29 20.97 22.65 -12.43
N GLY A 30 20.34 22.38 -13.58
CA GLY A 30 20.15 23.41 -14.62
C GLY A 30 20.17 22.92 -16.07
N ILE A 31 19.31 21.97 -16.45
CA ILE A 31 18.94 21.78 -17.88
C ILE A 31 17.52 22.30 -18.07
N THR A 32 17.42 23.46 -18.70
CA THR A 32 16.13 24.12 -18.99
C THR A 32 15.42 23.38 -20.12
N VAL A 33 14.31 22.70 -19.80
CA VAL A 33 13.45 22.08 -20.81
C VAL A 33 12.60 23.17 -21.49
N PRO A 34 12.71 23.39 -22.81
CA PRO A 34 11.81 24.28 -23.51
C PRO A 34 10.44 23.61 -23.66
N GLN A 35 9.47 23.95 -22.80
CA GLN A 35 8.08 23.54 -23.00
C GLN A 35 7.51 24.23 -24.25
N ARG A 36 7.58 23.54 -25.38
CA ARG A 36 6.76 23.87 -26.55
C ARG A 36 5.37 23.30 -26.33
N PHE A 37 4.46 24.13 -25.83
CA PHE A 37 3.06 23.80 -25.63
C PHE A 37 2.42 23.38 -26.97
N VAL A 38 1.98 22.13 -27.06
CA VAL A 38 1.22 21.61 -28.21
C VAL A 38 0.01 20.87 -27.67
N SER A 39 -1.15 21.54 -27.67
CA SER A 39 -2.43 20.92 -27.40
C SER A 39 -2.74 19.90 -28.51
N MET A 40 -3.15 18.69 -28.13
CA MET A 40 -3.78 17.74 -29.05
C MET A 40 -5.01 17.14 -28.39
N ASP A 41 -6.18 17.41 -28.97
CA ASP A 41 -7.47 16.91 -28.49
C ASP A 41 -7.59 15.40 -28.57
N THR A 42 -8.41 14.84 -27.68
CA THR A 42 -8.72 13.41 -27.66
C THR A 42 -9.46 12.99 -28.93
N LYS A 43 -8.77 12.29 -29.84
CA LYS A 43 -9.44 11.48 -30.87
C LYS A 43 -8.79 10.11 -31.01
N ALA A 44 -9.40 9.12 -30.38
CA ALA A 44 -8.98 7.72 -30.48
C ALA A 44 -9.26 7.18 -31.89
N ASN A 45 -8.20 7.03 -32.69
CA ASN A 45 -8.04 6.06 -33.78
C ASN A 45 -6.71 6.31 -34.50
N ASN A 46 -5.71 5.42 -34.32
CA ASN A 46 -4.59 5.15 -35.27
C ASN A 46 -3.53 4.15 -34.75
N SER A 47 -3.86 3.23 -33.83
CA SER A 47 -2.95 2.16 -33.40
C SER A 47 -2.49 1.25 -34.56
N SER A 48 -3.26 1.18 -35.63
CA SER A 48 -2.98 0.45 -36.87
C SER A 48 -1.92 1.07 -37.78
N SER A 49 -1.58 2.36 -37.63
CA SER A 49 -0.65 3.04 -38.57
C SER A 49 0.82 2.68 -38.29
N MET A 50 1.22 2.65 -37.01
CA MET A 50 2.59 2.35 -36.59
C MET A 50 2.98 0.89 -36.92
N GLN A 51 2.08 -0.07 -36.70
CA GLN A 51 2.32 -1.47 -37.05
C GLN A 51 2.48 -1.64 -38.57
N ASN A 52 1.63 -1.00 -39.39
CA ASN A 52 1.69 -1.11 -40.84
C ASN A 52 3.02 -0.58 -41.42
N GLN A 53 3.54 0.53 -40.89
CA GLN A 53 4.87 1.04 -41.27
C GLN A 53 6.00 0.08 -40.86
N GLN A 54 5.94 -0.52 -39.66
CA GLN A 54 6.98 -1.44 -39.21
C GLN A 54 6.94 -2.81 -39.91
N SER A 55 5.75 -3.28 -40.32
CA SER A 55 5.60 -4.44 -41.22
C SER A 55 6.25 -4.15 -42.57
N LYS A 56 5.88 -3.03 -43.21
CA LYS A 56 6.40 -2.67 -44.54
C LYS A 56 7.90 -2.38 -44.55
N SER A 57 8.46 -1.87 -43.46
CA SER A 57 9.91 -1.72 -43.28
C SER A 57 10.64 -3.06 -43.17
N LYS A 58 10.11 -4.00 -42.36
CA LYS A 58 10.67 -5.36 -42.24
C LYS A 58 10.59 -6.13 -43.55
N GLU A 59 9.47 -6.03 -44.25
CA GLU A 59 9.23 -6.65 -45.55
C GLU A 59 10.12 -6.05 -46.66
N ALA A 60 10.33 -4.73 -46.68
CA ALA A 60 11.26 -4.10 -47.61
C ALA A 60 12.71 -4.56 -47.37
N SER A 61 13.16 -4.57 -46.10
CA SER A 61 14.52 -4.99 -45.74
C SER A 61 14.76 -6.49 -45.96
N SER A 62 13.78 -7.36 -45.71
CA SER A 62 13.89 -8.79 -46.02
C SER A 62 13.89 -9.08 -47.52
N ASN A 63 13.08 -8.36 -48.31
CA ASN A 63 13.13 -8.45 -49.77
C ASN A 63 14.46 -7.91 -50.33
N PHE A 64 15.02 -6.84 -49.74
CA PHE A 64 16.33 -6.33 -50.14
C PHE A 64 17.44 -7.36 -49.88
N LEU A 65 17.57 -7.88 -48.66
CA LEU A 65 18.58 -8.89 -48.32
C LEU A 65 18.44 -10.17 -49.18
N LYS A 66 17.21 -10.52 -49.60
CA LYS A 66 16.96 -11.63 -50.52
C LYS A 66 17.33 -11.31 -51.98
N ARG A 67 17.29 -10.04 -52.38
CA ARG A 67 17.64 -9.55 -53.73
C ARG A 67 19.14 -9.25 -53.90
N MET A 68 19.87 -9.00 -52.81
CA MET A 68 21.31 -8.75 -52.83
C MET A 68 22.15 -9.83 -53.53
N PRO A 69 22.02 -11.14 -53.24
CA PRO A 69 22.80 -12.16 -53.95
C PRO A 69 22.53 -12.17 -55.47
N GLU A 70 21.29 -11.90 -55.90
CA GLU A 70 20.98 -11.77 -57.33
C GLU A 70 21.68 -10.56 -57.98
N ARG A 71 21.87 -9.46 -57.22
CA ARG A 71 22.59 -8.27 -57.72
C ARG A 71 24.10 -8.47 -57.78
N LEU A 72 24.73 -9.04 -56.75
CA LEU A 72 26.17 -9.29 -56.77
C LEU A 72 26.57 -10.19 -57.95
N VAL A 73 25.76 -11.23 -58.24
CA VAL A 73 25.97 -12.11 -59.40
C VAL A 73 25.67 -11.42 -60.73
N SER A 74 24.60 -10.62 -60.81
CA SER A 74 24.20 -9.95 -62.05
C SER A 74 25.09 -8.78 -62.49
N GLU A 75 26.01 -8.31 -61.62
CA GLU A 75 26.85 -7.12 -61.86
C GLU A 75 28.35 -7.46 -61.95
N GLY A 76 28.71 -8.76 -61.98
CA GLY A 76 30.09 -9.24 -62.20
C GLY A 76 30.55 -9.20 -63.66
N ASP A 77 29.73 -9.70 -64.58
CA ASP A 77 30.06 -9.93 -66.02
C ASP A 77 30.06 -8.63 -66.87
N GLY A 78 30.43 -7.50 -66.26
CA GLY A 78 30.28 -6.14 -66.81
C GLY A 78 31.44 -5.65 -67.67
N LEU A 79 32.56 -6.37 -67.73
CA LEU A 79 33.78 -5.95 -68.42
C LEU A 79 34.00 -6.75 -69.71
N LYS A 80 34.45 -6.06 -70.77
CA LYS A 80 34.82 -6.73 -72.02
C LYS A 80 36.15 -7.48 -71.83
N PRO A 81 36.28 -8.75 -72.29
CA PRO A 81 37.51 -9.50 -72.19
C PRO A 81 38.67 -8.77 -72.87
N THR A 82 39.88 -8.93 -72.34
CA THR A 82 41.09 -8.36 -72.94
C THR A 82 41.50 -9.16 -74.18
N THR A 83 41.97 -8.45 -75.22
CA THR A 83 42.25 -9.02 -76.56
C THR A 83 43.68 -8.67 -76.95
N ALA A 84 44.39 -9.58 -77.61
CA ALA A 84 45.75 -9.41 -78.13
C ALA A 84 45.92 -8.10 -78.92
N ALA A 85 44.97 -7.83 -79.83
CA ALA A 85 44.92 -6.65 -80.67
C ALA A 85 44.84 -5.30 -79.92
N ARG A 86 44.63 -5.30 -78.59
CA ARG A 86 44.55 -4.08 -77.76
C ARG A 86 45.70 -3.93 -76.76
N GLN A 87 46.61 -4.90 -76.68
CA GLN A 87 47.81 -4.84 -75.83
C GLN A 87 49.11 -5.02 -76.62
N PHE A 88 49.06 -5.64 -77.80
CA PHE A 88 50.23 -5.89 -78.64
C PHE A 88 50.47 -4.76 -79.65
N ASP A 89 51.69 -4.21 -79.69
CA ASP A 89 52.10 -3.21 -80.68
C ASP A 89 52.49 -3.88 -82.01
N THR A 90 51.52 -3.97 -82.90
CA THR A 90 51.68 -4.48 -84.27
C THR A 90 52.59 -3.61 -85.14
N LEU A 91 52.69 -2.30 -84.86
CA LEU A 91 53.46 -1.36 -85.67
C LEU A 91 54.97 -1.49 -85.42
N SER A 92 55.42 -1.60 -84.17
CA SER A 92 56.85 -1.84 -83.91
C SER A 92 57.30 -3.26 -84.29
N LEU A 93 56.40 -4.25 -84.25
CA LEU A 93 56.68 -5.58 -84.81
C LEU A 93 56.83 -5.51 -86.35
N TYR A 94 55.90 -4.85 -87.06
CA TYR A 94 56.01 -4.63 -88.51
C TYR A 94 57.32 -3.93 -88.89
N GLN A 95 57.70 -2.88 -88.16
CA GLN A 95 58.97 -2.18 -88.35
C GLN A 95 60.22 -3.03 -88.04
N ARG A 96 60.10 -4.09 -87.24
CA ARG A 96 61.18 -5.08 -87.05
C ARG A 96 61.26 -6.05 -88.22
N LEU A 97 60.17 -6.69 -88.62
CA LEU A 97 60.19 -7.63 -89.75
C LEU A 97 60.63 -6.95 -91.05
N SER A 98 60.20 -5.69 -91.29
CA SER A 98 60.66 -4.91 -92.44
C SER A 98 62.17 -4.61 -92.42
N LYS A 99 62.81 -4.51 -91.24
CA LYS A 99 64.28 -4.35 -91.11
C LYS A 99 65.05 -5.65 -91.30
N GLU A 100 64.47 -6.78 -90.92
CA GLU A 100 65.01 -8.12 -91.17
C GLU A 100 64.78 -8.60 -92.63
N GLY A 101 64.21 -7.76 -93.49
CA GLY A 101 64.07 -8.02 -94.93
C GLY A 101 62.81 -8.77 -95.37
N PHE A 102 61.81 -8.93 -94.50
CA PHE A 102 60.51 -9.52 -94.89
C PHE A 102 59.69 -8.54 -95.75
N THR A 103 58.95 -9.08 -96.72
CA THR A 103 57.99 -8.32 -97.54
C THR A 103 56.81 -7.84 -96.69
N ALA A 104 56.23 -6.68 -97.02
CA ALA A 104 55.06 -6.10 -96.31
C ALA A 104 53.93 -7.12 -96.07
N ASP A 105 53.49 -7.79 -97.14
CA ASP A 105 52.42 -8.79 -97.12
C ASP A 105 52.76 -9.98 -96.20
N GLN A 106 54.05 -10.35 -96.13
CA GLN A 106 54.53 -11.44 -95.28
C GLN A 106 54.57 -11.01 -93.81
N SER A 107 55.02 -9.78 -93.51
CA SER A 107 55.03 -9.28 -92.15
C SER A 107 53.61 -9.05 -91.62
N GLU A 108 52.68 -8.57 -92.45
CA GLU A 108 51.25 -8.47 -92.09
C GLU A 108 50.64 -9.84 -91.79
N ALA A 109 50.88 -10.86 -92.65
CA ALA A 109 50.39 -12.21 -92.42
C ALA A 109 50.96 -12.86 -91.15
N ILE A 110 52.25 -12.66 -90.85
CA ILE A 110 52.90 -13.14 -89.62
C ILE A 110 52.31 -12.44 -88.39
N ILE A 111 52.03 -11.14 -88.47
CA ILE A 111 51.43 -10.36 -87.38
C ILE A 111 49.98 -10.82 -87.13
N ALA A 112 49.19 -11.04 -88.18
CA ALA A 112 47.82 -11.53 -88.06
C ALA A 112 47.77 -12.92 -87.38
N LEU A 113 48.59 -13.87 -87.84
CA LEU A 113 48.70 -15.19 -87.23
C LEU A 113 49.21 -15.13 -85.78
N LEU A 114 50.15 -14.23 -85.46
CA LEU A 114 50.63 -14.05 -84.09
C LEU A 114 49.52 -13.51 -83.18
N LEU A 115 48.70 -12.55 -83.65
CA LEU A 115 47.58 -12.01 -82.89
C LEU A 115 46.50 -13.08 -82.66
N GLU A 116 46.11 -13.85 -83.68
CA GLU A 116 45.12 -14.92 -83.58
C GLU A 116 45.58 -16.04 -82.62
N LEU A 117 46.84 -16.47 -82.75
CA LEU A 117 47.45 -17.47 -81.86
C LEU A 117 47.52 -16.98 -80.41
N LEU A 118 47.84 -15.70 -80.18
CA LEU A 118 47.94 -15.13 -78.85
C LEU A 118 46.53 -14.91 -78.23
N ASP A 119 45.52 -14.60 -79.03
CA ASP A 119 44.15 -14.47 -78.53
C ASP A 119 43.59 -15.82 -78.06
N ASP A 120 43.77 -16.89 -78.85
CA ASP A 120 43.26 -18.23 -78.53
C ASP A 120 44.07 -18.95 -77.42
N LEU A 121 45.41 -18.83 -77.42
CA LEU A 121 46.25 -19.53 -76.43
C LEU A 121 46.48 -18.75 -75.13
N PHE A 122 46.50 -17.40 -75.18
CA PHE A 122 46.80 -16.58 -74.01
C PHE A 122 45.56 -15.87 -73.50
N TYR A 123 44.95 -14.97 -74.29
CA TYR A 123 43.89 -14.11 -73.77
C TYR A 123 42.60 -14.87 -73.41
N LYS A 124 42.19 -15.85 -74.20
CA LYS A 124 41.02 -16.70 -73.94
C LYS A 124 41.10 -17.42 -72.59
N GLU A 125 42.24 -18.06 -72.29
CA GLU A 125 42.45 -18.73 -71.00
C GLU A 125 42.73 -17.71 -69.88
N TYR A 126 43.46 -16.63 -70.17
CA TYR A 126 43.79 -15.59 -69.20
C TYR A 126 42.54 -14.89 -68.65
N ASN A 127 41.62 -14.46 -69.51
CA ASN A 127 40.35 -13.85 -69.09
C ASN A 127 39.41 -14.84 -68.37
N HIS A 128 39.67 -16.15 -68.42
CA HIS A 128 38.83 -17.18 -67.77
C HIS A 128 39.41 -17.67 -66.44
N ILE A 129 40.75 -17.75 -66.32
CA ILE A 129 41.44 -18.12 -65.07
C ILE A 129 41.64 -16.91 -64.14
N TYR A 130 41.97 -15.74 -64.70
CA TYR A 130 42.33 -14.55 -63.93
C TYR A 130 41.21 -13.51 -64.00
N LEU A 131 40.51 -13.31 -62.88
CA LEU A 131 39.72 -12.09 -62.69
C LEU A 131 40.65 -10.88 -62.82
N ASN A 132 40.14 -9.84 -63.46
CA ASN A 132 40.78 -8.53 -63.49
C ASN A 132 40.75 -7.93 -62.06
N ASP A 133 41.85 -7.31 -61.61
CA ASP A 133 41.90 -6.63 -60.31
C ASP A 133 40.72 -5.64 -60.12
N MET A 134 40.27 -5.00 -61.20
CA MET A 134 39.10 -4.12 -61.22
C MET A 134 37.78 -4.85 -60.89
N GLU A 135 37.63 -6.09 -61.33
CA GLU A 135 36.43 -6.91 -61.08
C GLU A 135 36.44 -7.44 -59.64
N LEU A 136 37.60 -7.89 -59.16
CA LEU A 136 37.80 -8.29 -57.78
C LEU A 136 37.51 -7.14 -56.81
N GLU A 137 37.98 -5.93 -57.11
CA GLU A 137 37.72 -4.74 -56.28
C GLU A 137 36.25 -4.29 -56.37
N ASN A 138 35.59 -4.41 -57.54
CA ASN A 138 34.16 -4.16 -57.67
C ASN A 138 33.32 -5.13 -56.82
N GLN A 139 33.61 -6.44 -56.91
CA GLN A 139 32.94 -7.46 -56.08
C GLN A 139 33.26 -7.28 -54.59
N SER A 140 34.49 -6.88 -54.25
CA SER A 140 34.87 -6.47 -52.89
C SER A 140 34.02 -5.29 -52.40
N HIS A 141 33.86 -4.22 -53.19
CA HIS A 141 33.01 -3.08 -52.84
C HIS A 141 31.54 -3.48 -52.66
N LEU A 142 30.98 -4.29 -53.56
CA LEU A 142 29.61 -4.79 -53.46
C LEU A 142 29.42 -5.67 -52.21
N PHE A 143 30.41 -6.50 -51.86
CA PHE A 143 30.38 -7.31 -50.64
C PHE A 143 30.47 -6.47 -49.37
N HIS A 144 31.37 -5.48 -49.31
CA HIS A 144 31.45 -4.55 -48.18
C HIS A 144 30.19 -3.70 -48.01
N ALA A 145 29.55 -3.30 -49.11
CA ALA A 145 28.23 -2.66 -49.08
C ALA A 145 27.18 -3.60 -48.46
N ALA A 146 27.13 -4.86 -48.91
CA ALA A 146 26.24 -5.89 -48.38
C ALA A 146 26.47 -6.17 -46.88
N GLU A 147 27.73 -6.26 -46.43
CA GLU A 147 28.07 -6.43 -45.01
C GLU A 147 27.59 -5.22 -44.20
N SER A 148 27.85 -4.00 -44.68
CA SER A 148 27.48 -2.76 -43.99
C SER A 148 25.96 -2.63 -43.81
N GLU A 149 25.17 -3.02 -44.82
CA GLU A 149 23.72 -2.98 -44.74
C GLU A 149 23.15 -4.13 -43.89
N LEU A 150 23.70 -5.34 -43.99
CA LEU A 150 23.31 -6.45 -43.09
C LEU A 150 23.58 -6.09 -41.62
N LYS A 151 24.73 -5.48 -41.34
CA LYS A 151 25.12 -4.98 -40.02
C LYS A 151 24.18 -3.88 -39.53
N TYR A 152 23.81 -2.93 -40.40
CA TYR A 152 22.81 -1.90 -40.09
C TYR A 152 21.42 -2.50 -39.82
N ALA A 153 20.98 -3.46 -40.64
CA ALA A 153 19.69 -4.14 -40.46
C ALA A 153 19.64 -4.95 -39.15
N ILE A 154 20.73 -5.64 -38.78
CA ILE A 154 20.85 -6.33 -37.49
C ILE A 154 20.82 -5.35 -36.32
N GLN A 155 21.54 -4.22 -36.41
CA GLN A 155 21.58 -3.21 -35.36
C GLN A 155 20.22 -2.55 -35.16
N ASN A 156 19.59 -2.06 -36.24
CA ASN A 156 18.24 -1.50 -36.22
C ASN A 156 17.19 -2.52 -35.71
N SER A 157 17.33 -3.80 -36.07
CA SER A 157 16.47 -4.87 -35.56
C SER A 157 16.64 -5.07 -34.04
N ARG A 158 17.86 -4.97 -33.50
CA ARG A 158 18.13 -5.01 -32.06
C ARG A 158 17.59 -3.79 -31.34
N ASP A 159 17.87 -2.59 -31.85
CA ASP A 159 17.48 -1.33 -31.22
C ASP A 159 15.95 -1.17 -31.20
N THR A 160 15.26 -1.58 -32.28
CA THR A 160 13.79 -1.60 -32.30
C THR A 160 13.19 -2.67 -31.38
N GLN A 161 13.87 -3.80 -31.15
CA GLN A 161 13.44 -4.79 -30.15
C GLN A 161 13.65 -4.28 -28.72
N LEU A 162 14.83 -3.73 -28.40
CA LEU A 162 15.16 -3.15 -27.10
C LEU A 162 14.24 -1.98 -26.75
N ASN A 163 13.94 -1.09 -27.70
CA ASN A 163 12.98 0.00 -27.49
C ASN A 163 11.56 -0.53 -27.22
N ASN A 164 11.10 -1.55 -27.97
CA ASN A 164 9.80 -2.17 -27.69
C ASN A 164 9.74 -2.83 -26.30
N GLN A 165 10.81 -3.52 -25.88
CA GLN A 165 10.92 -4.09 -24.54
C GLN A 165 10.95 -3.00 -23.46
N HIS A 166 11.67 -1.91 -23.67
CA HIS A 166 11.71 -0.77 -22.77
C HIS A 166 10.33 -0.10 -22.63
N LEU A 167 9.60 0.11 -23.73
CA LEU A 167 8.23 0.65 -23.70
C LEU A 167 7.25 -0.28 -22.97
N GLN A 168 7.38 -1.61 -23.14
CA GLN A 168 6.58 -2.58 -22.40
C GLN A 168 6.91 -2.58 -20.90
N LEU A 169 8.18 -2.45 -20.53
CA LEU A 169 8.64 -2.35 -19.14
C LEU A 169 8.18 -1.04 -18.49
N MET A 170 8.30 0.10 -19.18
CA MET A 170 7.76 1.39 -18.71
C MET A 170 6.25 1.34 -18.51
N LYS A 171 5.50 0.68 -19.43
CA LYS A 171 4.07 0.43 -19.24
C LYS A 171 3.82 -0.42 -17.99
N LEU A 172 4.53 -1.54 -17.83
CA LEU A 172 4.34 -2.46 -16.69
C LEU A 172 4.64 -1.79 -15.34
N ILE A 173 5.67 -0.93 -15.26
CA ILE A 173 5.94 -0.13 -14.05
C ILE A 173 4.78 0.83 -13.76
N ARG A 174 4.29 1.56 -14.77
CA ARG A 174 3.15 2.48 -14.61
C ARG A 174 1.86 1.76 -14.20
N ASP A 175 1.62 0.57 -14.75
CA ASP A 175 0.46 -0.25 -14.45
C ASP A 175 0.56 -0.87 -13.03
N LEU A 176 1.78 -1.17 -12.57
CA LEU A 176 2.06 -1.61 -11.19
C LEU A 176 1.92 -0.48 -10.17
N GLU A 177 2.42 0.73 -10.48
CA GLU A 177 2.30 1.91 -9.62
C GLU A 177 0.83 2.28 -9.42
N ALA A 178 0.04 2.31 -10.50
CA ALA A 178 -1.40 2.55 -10.43
C ALA A 178 -2.14 1.51 -9.57
N LEU A 179 -1.74 0.23 -9.65
CA LEU A 179 -2.30 -0.83 -8.80
C LEU A 179 -1.84 -0.71 -7.33
N HIS A 180 -0.64 -0.19 -7.08
CA HIS A 180 -0.14 0.10 -5.73
C HIS A 180 -0.91 1.26 -5.09
N ASP A 181 -1.14 2.34 -5.83
CA ASP A 181 -1.98 3.46 -5.40
C ASP A 181 -3.43 3.01 -5.14
N GLU A 182 -4.04 2.23 -6.04
CA GLU A 182 -5.39 1.68 -5.87
C GLU A 182 -5.49 0.77 -4.62
N MET A 183 -4.50 -0.10 -4.40
CA MET A 183 -4.42 -0.95 -3.20
C MET A 183 -4.25 -0.13 -1.92
N ASN A 184 -3.44 0.93 -1.95
CA ASN A 184 -3.21 1.82 -0.82
C ASN A 184 -4.47 2.64 -0.49
N GLU A 185 -5.13 3.23 -1.50
CA GLU A 185 -6.41 3.91 -1.35
C GLU A 185 -7.49 2.95 -0.81
N MET A 186 -7.59 1.73 -1.35
CA MET A 186 -8.54 0.72 -0.87
C MET A 186 -8.27 0.36 0.60
N SER A 187 -7.02 0.15 0.98
CA SER A 187 -6.61 -0.15 2.36
C SER A 187 -6.99 0.99 3.32
N ILE A 188 -6.64 2.23 2.98
CA ILE A 188 -6.96 3.43 3.78
C ILE A 188 -8.48 3.61 3.89
N ASN A 189 -9.24 3.46 2.79
CA ASN A 189 -10.70 3.57 2.80
C ASN A 189 -11.35 2.45 3.63
N CYS A 190 -10.83 1.23 3.58
CA CYS A 190 -11.30 0.11 4.40
C CYS A 190 -11.10 0.40 5.90
N LEU A 191 -9.87 0.71 6.30
CA LEU A 191 -9.53 1.04 7.70
C LEU A 191 -10.30 2.25 8.21
N GLN A 192 -10.51 3.29 7.38
CA GLN A 192 -11.36 4.43 7.74
C GLN A 192 -12.83 4.04 7.88
N LYS A 193 -13.35 3.13 7.05
CA LYS A 193 -14.74 2.68 7.12
C LYS A 193 -14.96 1.86 8.39
N ASP A 194 -14.06 0.92 8.68
CA ASP A 194 -14.14 0.05 9.85
C ASP A 194 -14.03 0.88 11.14
N SER A 195 -13.06 1.81 11.21
CA SER A 195 -12.95 2.77 12.32
C SER A 195 -14.21 3.64 12.49
N LYS A 196 -14.87 4.05 11.40
CA LYS A 196 -16.17 4.77 11.47
C LYS A 196 -17.31 3.85 11.93
N VAL A 197 -17.29 2.55 11.61
CA VAL A 197 -18.27 1.57 12.11
C VAL A 197 -18.07 1.35 13.62
N ASP A 198 -16.83 1.09 14.06
CA ASP A 198 -16.49 0.89 15.47
C ASP A 198 -16.85 2.10 16.35
N PHE A 199 -16.51 3.31 15.89
CA PHE A 199 -16.86 4.53 16.61
C PHE A 199 -18.38 4.73 16.71
N ASN A 200 -19.13 4.41 15.66
CA ASN A 200 -20.60 4.45 15.71
C ASN A 200 -21.16 3.36 16.63
N ASN A 201 -20.57 2.16 16.65
CA ASN A 201 -20.97 1.10 17.56
C ASN A 201 -20.74 1.50 19.03
N GLN A 202 -19.53 1.98 19.39
CA GLN A 202 -19.24 2.49 20.73
C GLN A 202 -20.18 3.64 21.14
N LYS A 203 -20.53 4.53 20.20
CA LYS A 203 -21.51 5.60 20.44
C LYS A 203 -22.92 5.05 20.69
N ILE A 204 -23.34 4.01 19.98
CA ILE A 204 -24.62 3.32 20.19
C ILE A 204 -24.61 2.61 21.56
N GLU A 205 -23.57 1.85 21.87
CA GLU A 205 -23.37 1.16 23.16
C GLU A 205 -23.41 2.15 24.33
N ASN A 206 -22.65 3.25 24.26
CA ASN A 206 -22.67 4.28 25.31
C ASN A 206 -24.06 4.93 25.44
N THR A 207 -24.77 5.15 24.32
CA THR A 207 -26.15 5.66 24.34
C THR A 207 -27.13 4.64 24.96
N LEU A 208 -26.92 3.34 24.72
CA LEU A 208 -27.72 2.26 25.32
C LEU A 208 -27.45 2.12 26.81
N LEU A 209 -26.19 2.19 27.25
CA LEU A 209 -25.81 2.22 28.66
C LEU A 209 -26.42 3.43 29.39
N GLN A 210 -26.33 4.63 28.80
CA GLN A 210 -26.99 5.84 29.34
C GLN A 210 -28.52 5.69 29.43
N ARG A 211 -29.16 5.04 28.45
CA ARG A 211 -30.60 4.74 28.49
C ARG A 211 -30.93 3.72 29.58
N HIS A 212 -30.12 2.68 29.73
CA HIS A 212 -30.29 1.64 30.75
C HIS A 212 -30.20 2.24 32.15
N ILE A 213 -29.14 3.00 32.45
CA ILE A 213 -28.97 3.71 33.73
C ILE A 213 -30.14 4.67 33.99
N LYS A 214 -30.65 5.38 32.97
CA LYS A 214 -31.84 6.25 33.11
C LYS A 214 -33.12 5.47 33.40
N LEU A 215 -33.30 4.29 32.81
CA LEU A 215 -34.42 3.40 33.11
C LEU A 215 -34.31 2.85 34.54
N GLU A 216 -33.14 2.34 34.94
CA GLU A 216 -32.92 1.86 36.32
C GLU A 216 -33.10 2.96 37.37
N LEU A 217 -32.63 4.18 37.09
CA LEU A 217 -32.85 5.35 37.95
C LEU A 217 -34.34 5.71 38.03
N SER A 218 -35.06 5.72 36.91
CA SER A 218 -36.51 5.97 36.89
C SER A 218 -37.28 4.88 37.66
N ASP A 219 -36.89 3.62 37.51
CA ASP A 219 -37.43 2.48 38.25
C ASP A 219 -37.14 2.61 39.75
N CYS A 220 -35.93 3.05 40.11
CA CYS A 220 -35.53 3.27 41.50
C CYS A 220 -36.33 4.43 42.11
N ILE A 221 -36.47 5.55 41.41
CA ILE A 221 -37.31 6.70 41.81
C ILE A 221 -38.77 6.26 41.99
N ASN A 222 -39.32 5.46 41.08
CA ASN A 222 -40.68 4.93 41.20
C ASN A 222 -40.82 3.97 42.40
N LYS A 223 -39.87 3.05 42.59
CA LYS A 223 -39.80 2.13 43.75
C LYS A 223 -39.63 2.89 45.08
N ILE A 224 -38.90 4.01 45.11
CA ILE A 224 -38.76 4.88 46.28
C ILE A 224 -40.05 5.65 46.53
N SER A 225 -40.60 6.31 45.51
CA SER A 225 -41.84 7.10 45.61
C SER A 225 -43.01 6.24 46.07
N THR A 226 -43.18 5.04 45.52
CA THR A 226 -44.23 4.10 45.95
C THR A 226 -44.00 3.57 47.36
N LYS A 227 -42.75 3.27 47.77
CA LYS A 227 -42.43 2.88 49.15
C LYS A 227 -42.67 4.00 50.16
N ILE A 228 -42.27 5.24 49.86
CA ILE A 228 -42.45 6.41 50.73
C ILE A 228 -43.93 6.79 50.82
N LEU A 229 -44.63 6.87 49.68
CA LEU A 229 -46.07 7.16 49.66
C LEU A 229 -46.89 6.05 50.34
N GLY A 230 -46.49 4.78 50.17
CA GLY A 230 -47.08 3.65 50.87
C GLY A 230 -46.87 3.70 52.38
N ARG A 231 -45.64 3.96 52.84
CA ARG A 231 -45.32 4.14 54.26
C ARG A 231 -46.07 5.33 54.85
N THR A 232 -45.86 6.54 54.34
CA THR A 232 -46.52 7.76 54.86
C THR A 232 -48.04 7.66 54.86
N ARG A 233 -48.66 7.01 53.87
CA ARG A 233 -50.09 6.71 53.89
C ARG A 233 -50.46 5.73 55.01
N SER A 234 -49.73 4.62 55.14
CA SER A 234 -49.90 3.65 56.23
C SER A 234 -49.69 4.29 57.62
N ASP A 235 -48.75 5.21 57.76
CA ASP A 235 -48.46 5.92 58.99
C ASP A 235 -49.62 6.87 59.35
N ILE A 236 -50.12 7.65 58.37
CA ILE A 236 -51.31 8.48 58.54
C ILE A 236 -52.55 7.63 58.91
N GLU A 237 -52.71 6.47 58.28
CA GLU A 237 -53.83 5.55 58.53
C GLU A 237 -53.72 4.91 59.93
N ASN A 238 -52.52 4.57 60.38
CA ASN A 238 -52.22 4.12 61.74
C ASN A 238 -52.45 5.23 62.79
N LEU A 239 -52.00 6.46 62.54
CA LEU A 239 -52.30 7.62 63.42
C LEU A 239 -53.81 7.86 63.51
N ARG A 240 -54.57 7.74 62.41
CA ARG A 240 -56.03 7.84 62.42
C ARG A 240 -56.70 6.71 63.22
N TRP A 241 -56.18 5.49 63.13
CA TRP A 241 -56.64 4.36 63.93
C TRP A 241 -56.37 4.55 65.43
N GLN A 242 -55.16 4.99 65.80
CA GLN A 242 -54.79 5.22 67.20
C GLN A 242 -55.54 6.41 67.81
N THR A 243 -55.69 7.52 67.09
CA THR A 243 -56.41 8.71 67.58
C THR A 243 -57.92 8.46 67.74
N THR A 244 -58.58 7.76 66.80
CA THR A 244 -60.00 7.40 66.95
C THR A 244 -60.23 6.42 68.10
N ARG A 245 -59.39 5.38 68.25
CA ARG A 245 -59.44 4.44 69.37
C ARG A 245 -59.19 5.12 70.72
N SER A 246 -58.19 6.00 70.81
CA SER A 246 -57.86 6.73 72.05
C SER A 246 -58.93 7.75 72.42
N GLY A 247 -59.44 8.51 71.45
CA GLY A 247 -60.51 9.49 71.66
C GLY A 247 -61.81 8.85 72.16
N LEU A 248 -62.18 7.67 71.63
CA LEU A 248 -63.34 6.92 72.11
C LEU A 248 -63.17 6.50 73.59
N LEU A 249 -61.99 6.01 73.96
CA LEU A 249 -61.68 5.65 75.35
C LEU A 249 -61.74 6.88 76.28
N ALA A 250 -61.18 8.02 75.86
CA ALA A 250 -61.22 9.27 76.64
C ALA A 250 -62.67 9.75 76.88
N VAL A 251 -63.56 9.66 75.88
CA VAL A 251 -64.97 10.03 76.03
C VAL A 251 -65.71 9.04 76.94
N LEU A 252 -65.46 7.73 76.83
CA LEU A 252 -66.05 6.74 77.74
C LEU A 252 -65.61 6.95 79.20
N ILE A 253 -64.33 7.26 79.43
CA ILE A 253 -63.79 7.61 80.74
C ILE A 253 -64.46 8.89 81.26
N LEU A 254 -64.59 9.94 80.45
CA LEU A 254 -65.27 11.19 80.82
C LEU A 254 -66.72 10.95 81.25
N VAL A 255 -67.48 10.15 80.51
CA VAL A 255 -68.87 9.79 80.85
C VAL A 255 -68.92 8.98 82.15
N PHE A 256 -68.01 8.02 82.33
CA PHE A 256 -67.92 7.24 83.56
C PHE A 256 -67.56 8.12 84.78
N PHE A 257 -66.66 9.09 84.65
CA PHE A 257 -66.36 10.07 85.69
C PHE A 257 -67.53 11.01 85.98
N MET A 258 -68.30 11.43 84.96
CA MET A 258 -69.52 12.22 85.13
C MET A 258 -70.59 11.45 85.93
N VAL A 259 -70.90 10.21 85.53
CA VAL A 259 -71.90 9.36 86.20
C VAL A 259 -71.40 8.93 87.58
N GLY A 260 -70.12 8.56 87.70
CA GLY A 260 -69.47 8.22 88.96
C GLY A 260 -69.52 9.38 89.95
N GLY A 261 -69.05 10.55 89.53
CA GLY A 261 -69.08 11.80 90.29
C GLY A 261 -70.50 12.22 90.69
N ALA A 262 -71.48 12.11 89.80
CA ALA A 262 -72.89 12.34 90.14
C ALA A 262 -73.42 11.30 91.16
N SER A 263 -73.05 10.02 91.04
CA SER A 263 -73.46 8.96 91.98
C SER A 263 -72.76 9.08 93.35
N ILE A 264 -71.57 9.69 93.40
CA ILE A 264 -70.81 10.00 94.60
C ILE A 264 -71.37 11.28 95.26
N SER A 265 -71.67 12.31 94.47
CA SER A 265 -72.37 13.51 94.91
C SER A 265 -73.75 13.18 95.49
N ASN A 266 -74.53 12.30 94.84
CA ASN A 266 -75.86 11.92 95.31
C ASN A 266 -75.82 11.11 96.62
N ARG A 267 -74.85 10.20 96.82
CA ARG A 267 -74.71 9.49 98.10
C ARG A 267 -74.16 10.39 99.22
N ILE A 268 -73.20 11.26 98.92
CA ILE A 268 -72.71 12.27 99.87
C ILE A 268 -73.80 13.30 100.23
N SER A 269 -74.75 13.57 99.32
CA SER A 269 -75.93 14.39 99.62
C SER A 269 -77.00 13.63 100.41
N ALA A 270 -77.12 12.32 100.22
CA ALA A 270 -77.99 11.45 101.03
C ALA A 270 -77.47 11.21 102.46
N GLU A 271 -76.17 11.42 102.69
CA GLU A 271 -75.51 11.28 104.01
C GLU A 271 -75.23 12.64 104.68
N LYS A 272 -75.96 13.70 104.30
CA LYS A 272 -75.77 15.07 104.81
C LYS A 272 -76.92 15.64 105.64
N ASP A 273 -77.61 14.78 106.39
CA ASP A 273 -78.59 15.19 107.41
C ASP A 273 -78.36 14.51 108.78
N LYS A 274 -77.22 14.84 109.39
CA LYS A 274 -77.01 14.96 110.86
C LYS A 274 -75.65 15.62 111.17
N PRO A 275 -75.57 16.61 112.08
CA PRO A 275 -74.34 17.38 112.30
C PRO A 275 -73.50 16.95 113.52
N MET A 276 -72.19 17.19 113.42
CA MET A 276 -71.29 17.70 114.48
C MET A 276 -71.10 16.90 115.78
N GLN A 277 -69.86 16.45 116.06
CA GLN A 277 -68.98 17.08 117.08
C GLN A 277 -67.51 16.59 116.95
N VAL A 278 -66.59 17.26 117.65
CA VAL A 278 -65.13 17.02 117.68
C VAL A 278 -64.70 16.51 119.06
N THR A 279 -63.79 15.54 119.10
CA THR A 279 -63.00 15.19 120.29
C THR A 279 -61.54 14.95 119.89
N LEU A 280 -60.59 15.43 120.69
CA LEU A 280 -59.14 15.37 120.45
C LEU A 280 -58.42 15.02 121.77
N HIS A 281 -57.59 13.98 121.77
CA HIS A 281 -56.50 13.65 122.72
C HIS A 281 -55.93 12.30 122.23
N THR A 282 -54.73 12.17 121.64
CA THR A 282 -53.34 12.32 122.16
C THR A 282 -52.99 11.36 123.30
N VAL A 283 -52.07 10.44 123.04
CA VAL A 283 -50.82 10.17 123.78
C VAL A 283 -49.98 9.17 122.96
N ASP A 284 -48.67 9.27 123.09
CA ASP A 284 -47.65 8.76 122.17
C ASP A 284 -47.07 7.39 122.58
N SER A 285 -46.33 6.76 121.67
CA SER A 285 -45.07 6.07 122.01
C SER A 285 -44.21 5.84 120.76
N GLU A 286 -42.89 5.94 120.91
CA GLU A 286 -41.86 5.61 119.91
C GLU A 286 -41.85 4.08 119.55
N GLU A 287 -41.06 3.53 118.61
CA GLU A 287 -39.74 3.94 118.07
C GLU A 287 -39.39 3.24 116.72
N HIS A 288 -38.13 3.45 116.25
CA HIS A 288 -37.33 2.90 115.13
C HIS A 288 -37.57 1.42 114.67
N GLU A 289 -37.00 0.88 113.57
CA GLU A 289 -35.83 1.16 112.67
C GLU A 289 -36.22 0.69 111.24
N ASP A 290 -35.97 1.39 110.12
CA ASP A 290 -34.72 1.64 109.36
C ASP A 290 -34.16 0.47 108.51
N SER A 291 -33.97 0.76 107.20
CA SER A 291 -33.17 0.08 106.15
C SER A 291 -33.62 0.66 104.79
N GLU A 292 -33.07 1.79 104.33
CA GLU A 292 -31.90 1.85 103.42
C GLU A 292 -32.11 1.02 102.13
N GLU A 293 -32.46 1.68 101.02
CA GLU A 293 -31.53 2.27 100.02
C GLU A 293 -30.89 1.22 99.09
N ASN A 294 -31.15 1.36 97.78
CA ASN A 294 -30.15 1.96 96.88
C ASN A 294 -30.80 2.29 95.53
N ASP A 295 -30.62 3.53 95.07
CA ASP A 295 -30.79 3.90 93.67
C ASP A 295 -29.61 3.35 92.84
N ASN A 296 -29.77 3.35 91.50
CA ASN A 296 -28.80 3.88 90.53
C ASN A 296 -29.25 3.51 89.12
N ASP A 297 -29.95 4.44 88.49
CA ASP A 297 -29.67 4.99 87.16
C ASP A 297 -28.63 4.26 86.29
N ASN A 298 -28.97 4.06 85.01
CA ASN A 298 -28.04 4.33 83.92
C ASN A 298 -28.82 4.72 82.65
N GLU A 299 -28.92 6.03 82.44
CA GLU A 299 -29.21 6.64 81.14
C GLU A 299 -28.05 6.37 80.18
N LEU A 300 -28.34 6.10 78.90
CA LEU A 300 -27.41 6.38 77.81
C LEU A 300 -28.16 6.43 76.47
N ASP A 301 -28.19 7.60 75.84
CA ASP A 301 -28.58 7.79 74.44
C ASP A 301 -27.44 8.43 73.64
N GLN A 302 -27.37 8.05 72.37
CA GLN A 302 -26.78 8.76 71.24
C GLN A 302 -25.33 9.31 71.22
N MET A 303 -24.59 8.77 70.23
CA MET A 303 -23.94 9.51 69.12
C MET A 303 -22.42 9.84 69.21
N LEU A 304 -21.78 9.74 68.02
CA LEU A 304 -20.97 10.79 67.35
C LEU A 304 -19.49 10.47 67.03
N LEU A 305 -19.25 10.02 65.78
CA LEU A 305 -18.02 10.13 64.93
C LEU A 305 -16.72 9.44 65.43
N ASP A 306 -15.63 9.22 64.65
CA ASP A 306 -15.32 8.94 63.21
C ASP A 306 -13.84 8.38 63.22
N ASP A 307 -13.06 8.07 62.17
CA ASP A 307 -13.14 8.16 60.69
C ASP A 307 -12.24 7.04 60.07
N GLU A 308 -12.07 7.03 58.74
CA GLU A 308 -10.98 6.39 57.95
C GLU A 308 -10.92 4.82 57.89
N ASP A 309 -10.48 4.15 56.81
CA ASP A 309 -10.05 4.65 55.49
C ASP A 309 -10.35 3.70 54.29
N ILE A 310 -10.26 4.31 53.12
CA ILE A 310 -10.21 3.89 51.71
C ILE A 310 -9.49 2.56 51.41
N ASN A 311 -10.09 1.71 50.55
CA ASN A 311 -9.35 0.75 49.71
C ASN A 311 -10.02 0.46 48.34
N PRO A 312 -9.52 1.08 47.26
CA PRO A 312 -9.83 0.72 45.89
C PRO A 312 -8.54 0.49 45.07
N ASP A 313 -8.08 -0.76 44.97
CA ASP A 313 -7.18 -1.14 43.87
C ASP A 313 -7.81 -2.22 42.98
N THR A 314 -8.46 -1.74 41.92
CA THR A 314 -8.75 -2.55 40.74
C THR A 314 -8.41 -1.78 39.46
N ARG A 315 -7.14 -1.94 39.07
CA ARG A 315 -6.76 -2.31 37.69
C ARG A 315 -7.12 -1.31 36.58
N ARG A 316 -6.11 -0.54 36.18
CA ARG A 316 -5.97 -0.05 34.81
C ARG A 316 -4.60 -0.43 34.25
#